data_AF-A0A966TPW4-F1
#
_entry.id   AF-A0A966TPW4-F1
#
_cell.length_a   1.000
_cell.length_b   1.000
_cell.length_c   1.000
_cell.angle_alpha   90.00
_cell.angle_beta   90.00
_cell.angle_gamma   90.00
#
_symmetry.space_group_name_H-M   'P 1'
#
loop_
_entity.id
_entity.type
_entity.pdbx_description
1 polymer ?
#
loop_
_entity_poly.entity_id
_entity_poly.type
_entity_poly.pdbx_seq_one_letter_code
_entity_poly.pdbx_strand_id
1 'polypeptide(L)'
;DLRILRVLRLLRILKLSKYNSALQDLFSAVYSERRAFGSAAFLLLIATIVSASLMHFAEGHAQPEHFGTIPHAIYWAIVTITSGYGNIEPVTKGGEVVALLTGFLGVCMAAIMTGIVASAFANQLSRKKSAYQAQLRQVLADGVVSDAERDTLKRLQAQFRLSDKEVQNMLDQAQGKLKK
;
A
#
# COMPACT_ATOMS: atom_id res chain seq x y z
N ASP A 1 -16.32 28.08 20.98
CA ASP A 1 -15.52 26.96 21.51
C ASP A 1 -14.15 26.94 20.84
N LEU A 2 -13.07 27.22 21.59
CA LEU A 2 -11.71 27.40 21.04
C LEU A 2 -10.99 26.06 20.75
N ARG A 3 -11.66 24.92 20.98
CA ARG A 3 -11.11 23.57 20.75
C ARG A 3 -10.76 23.33 19.28
N ILE A 4 -11.63 23.76 18.36
CA ILE A 4 -11.43 23.60 16.91
C ILE A 4 -10.18 24.38 16.44
N LEU A 5 -9.98 25.62 16.92
CA LEU A 5 -8.79 26.42 16.61
C LEU A 5 -7.49 25.78 17.15
N ARG A 6 -7.58 25.01 18.24
CA ARG A 6 -6.45 24.27 18.82
C ARG A 6 -6.07 23.06 17.96
N VAL A 7 -7.06 22.35 17.40
CA VAL A 7 -6.85 21.24 16.46
C VAL A 7 -6.34 21.74 15.10
N LEU A 8 -6.82 22.88 14.61
CA LEU A 8 -6.33 23.50 13.38
C LEU A 8 -4.84 23.85 13.43
N ARG A 9 -4.25 24.05 14.62
CA ARG A 9 -2.78 24.21 14.76
C ARG A 9 -2.01 22.91 14.52
N LEU A 10 -2.63 21.74 14.71
CA LEU A 10 -2.02 20.44 14.36
C LEU A 10 -1.99 20.20 12.84
N LEU A 11 -2.86 20.87 12.06
CA LEU A 11 -2.75 20.86 10.59
C LEU A 11 -1.42 21.47 10.09
N ARG A 12 -0.68 22.19 10.94
CA ARG A 12 0.68 22.64 10.61
C ARG A 12 1.64 21.45 10.42
N ILE A 13 1.34 20.27 10.95
CA ILE A 13 2.08 19.02 10.65
C ILE A 13 1.91 18.60 9.18
N LEU A 14 0.77 18.91 8.55
CA LEU A 14 0.59 18.69 7.10
C LEU A 14 1.48 19.63 6.27
N LYS A 15 1.96 20.76 6.82
CA LYS A 15 2.97 21.60 6.14
C LYS A 15 4.34 20.91 6.06
N LEU A 16 4.66 19.94 6.93
CA LEU A 16 5.86 19.08 6.77
C LEU A 16 5.76 18.18 5.52
N SER A 17 4.55 17.83 5.08
CA SER A 17 4.34 17.09 3.83
C SER A 17 4.80 17.86 2.59
N LYS A 18 4.85 19.19 2.66
CA LYS A 18 5.27 20.05 1.54
C LYS A 18 6.79 20.18 1.41
N TYR A 19 7.53 19.79 2.45
CA TYR A 19 9.00 19.88 2.50
C TYR A 19 9.70 18.52 2.46
N ASN A 20 8.98 17.42 2.69
CA ASN A 20 9.56 16.09 2.66
C ASN A 20 9.28 15.42 1.31
N SER A 21 10.25 15.44 0.38
CA SER A 21 10.12 14.80 -0.94
C SER A 21 9.74 13.32 -0.81
N ALA A 22 10.15 12.67 0.29
CA ALA A 22 9.80 11.28 0.57
C ALA A 22 8.28 11.06 0.74
N LEU A 23 7.55 12.04 1.30
CA LEU A 23 6.08 11.96 1.41
C LEU A 23 5.41 12.20 0.05
N GLN A 24 5.94 13.10 -0.78
CA GLN A 24 5.44 13.28 -2.15
C GLN A 24 5.68 12.04 -3.01
N ASP A 25 6.86 11.42 -2.89
CA ASP A 25 7.18 10.16 -3.57
C ASP A 25 6.26 9.02 -3.10
N LEU A 26 5.95 8.97 -1.80
CA LEU A 26 4.99 8.02 -1.22
C LEU A 26 3.57 8.25 -1.77
N PHE A 27 3.06 9.48 -1.74
CA PHE A 27 1.74 9.80 -2.28
C PHE A 27 1.65 9.53 -3.78
N SER A 28 2.71 9.84 -4.54
CA SER A 28 2.80 9.53 -5.98
C SER A 28 2.80 8.02 -6.24
N ALA A 29 3.53 7.24 -5.43
CA ALA A 29 3.52 5.78 -5.49
C ALA A 29 2.12 5.20 -5.21
N VAL A 30 1.47 5.64 -4.14
CA VAL A 30 0.10 5.21 -3.78
C VAL A 30 -0.89 5.60 -4.89
N TYR A 31 -0.76 6.80 -5.44
CA TYR A 31 -1.63 7.25 -6.54
C TYR A 31 -1.42 6.43 -7.82
N SER A 32 -0.17 6.04 -8.11
CA SER A 32 0.14 5.17 -9.24
C SER A 32 -0.48 3.77 -9.11
N GLU A 33 -0.67 3.30 -7.87
CA GLU A 33 -1.24 2.00 -7.53
C GLU A 33 -2.69 2.09 -7.01
N ARG A 34 -3.37 3.21 -7.29
CA ARG A 34 -4.76 3.48 -6.83
C ARG A 34 -5.76 2.39 -7.19
N ARG A 35 -5.53 1.66 -8.28
CA ARG A 35 -6.39 0.56 -8.70
C ARG A 35 -6.29 -0.61 -7.73
N ALA A 36 -5.08 -1.00 -7.35
CA ALA A 36 -4.85 -2.08 -6.40
C ALA A 36 -5.43 -1.74 -5.03
N PHE A 37 -5.17 -0.53 -4.52
CA PHE A 37 -5.77 -0.04 -3.28
C PHE A 37 -7.30 0.04 -3.35
N GLY A 38 -7.86 0.50 -4.48
CA GLY A 38 -9.31 0.56 -4.69
C GLY A 38 -9.97 -0.82 -4.69
N SER A 39 -9.39 -1.80 -5.40
CA SER A 39 -9.87 -3.18 -5.41
C SER A 39 -9.85 -3.80 -4.01
N ALA A 40 -8.80 -3.52 -3.24
CA ALA A 40 -8.69 -4.06 -1.90
C ALA A 40 -9.66 -3.39 -0.92
N ALA A 41 -9.83 -2.06 -0.98
CA ALA A 41 -10.86 -1.37 -0.21
C ALA A 41 -12.28 -1.87 -0.55
N PHE A 42 -12.53 -2.20 -1.82
CA PHE A 42 -13.79 -2.79 -2.25
C PHE A 42 -14.01 -4.20 -1.67
N LEU A 43 -12.97 -5.05 -1.65
CA LEU A 43 -13.02 -6.35 -0.99
C LEU A 43 -13.25 -6.23 0.53
N LEU A 44 -12.61 -5.25 1.19
CA LEU A 44 -12.84 -4.97 2.61
C LEU A 44 -14.30 -4.62 2.88
N LEU A 45 -14.89 -3.78 2.01
CA LEU A 45 -16.27 -3.34 2.14
C LEU A 45 -17.24 -4.52 2.00
N ILE A 46 -17.03 -5.40 1.01
CA ILE A 46 -17.82 -6.62 0.85
C ILE A 46 -17.69 -7.52 2.08
N ALA A 47 -16.46 -7.81 2.50
CA ALA A 47 -16.20 -8.66 3.67
C ALA A 47 -16.88 -8.10 4.94
N THR A 48 -16.82 -6.78 5.12
CA THR A 48 -17.48 -6.09 6.23
C THR A 48 -18.99 -6.26 6.18
N ILE A 49 -19.64 -6.00 5.04
CA ILE A 49 -21.09 -6.10 4.90
C ILE A 49 -21.54 -7.55 5.14
N VAL A 50 -20.86 -8.52 4.53
CA VAL A 50 -21.19 -9.94 4.68
C VAL A 50 -21.03 -10.40 6.14
N SER A 51 -19.92 -10.05 6.78
CA SER A 51 -19.66 -10.43 8.18
C SER A 51 -20.66 -9.77 9.13
N ALA A 52 -20.99 -8.49 8.90
CA ALA A 52 -21.98 -7.77 9.67
C ALA A 52 -23.39 -8.37 9.53
N SER A 53 -23.81 -8.71 8.31
CA SER A 53 -25.11 -9.35 8.07
C SER A 53 -25.20 -10.73 8.72
N LEU A 54 -24.15 -11.55 8.60
CA LEU A 54 -24.10 -12.86 9.24
C LEU A 54 -24.13 -12.75 10.76
N MET A 55 -23.39 -11.81 11.33
CA MET A 55 -23.34 -11.60 12.78
C MET A 55 -24.68 -11.06 13.31
N HIS A 56 -25.29 -10.10 12.62
CA HIS A 56 -26.65 -9.62 12.95
C HIS A 56 -27.67 -10.76 12.90
N PHE A 57 -27.57 -11.65 11.91
CA PHE A 57 -28.49 -12.79 11.81
C PHE A 57 -28.29 -13.81 12.94
N ALA A 58 -27.03 -14.10 13.32
CA ALA A 58 -26.72 -15.06 14.37
C ALA A 58 -26.99 -14.52 15.79
N GLU A 59 -26.61 -13.27 16.06
CA GLU A 59 -26.61 -12.67 17.41
C GLU A 59 -27.69 -11.60 17.60
N GLY A 60 -28.38 -11.15 16.55
CA GLY A 60 -29.30 -10.00 16.66
C GLY A 60 -30.46 -10.21 17.63
N HIS A 61 -30.90 -11.47 17.82
CA HIS A 61 -31.91 -11.83 18.82
C HIS A 61 -31.33 -12.09 20.20
N ALA A 62 -30.09 -12.60 20.28
CA ALA A 62 -29.44 -12.97 21.54
C ALA A 62 -28.80 -11.76 22.25
N GLN A 63 -28.26 -10.82 21.48
CA GLN A 63 -27.60 -9.60 21.95
C GLN A 63 -28.11 -8.37 21.17
N PRO A 64 -29.38 -7.96 21.36
CA PRO A 64 -29.96 -6.83 20.64
C PRO A 64 -29.26 -5.49 20.94
N GLU A 65 -28.62 -5.32 22.11
CA GLU A 65 -27.87 -4.09 22.44
C GLU A 65 -26.63 -3.88 21.56
N HIS A 66 -26.01 -4.97 21.11
CA HIS A 66 -24.74 -4.94 20.38
C HIS A 66 -24.90 -5.30 18.90
N PHE A 67 -25.80 -6.22 18.59
CA PHE A 67 -26.03 -6.70 17.24
C PHE A 67 -27.47 -6.47 16.77
N GLY A 68 -28.30 -5.71 17.48
CA GLY A 68 -29.71 -5.50 17.11
C GLY A 68 -29.94 -4.65 15.86
N THR A 69 -28.93 -3.90 15.40
CA THR A 69 -29.00 -3.14 14.13
C THR A 69 -27.79 -3.40 13.25
N ILE A 70 -27.99 -3.37 11.93
CA ILE A 70 -26.93 -3.57 10.94
C ILE A 70 -25.75 -2.60 11.14
N PRO A 71 -25.95 -1.29 11.42
CA PRO A 71 -24.83 -0.39 11.69
C PRO A 71 -23.93 -0.80 12.86
N HIS A 72 -24.50 -1.35 13.94
CA HIS A 72 -23.68 -1.84 15.05
C HIS A 72 -22.89 -3.11 14.66
N ALA A 73 -23.48 -4.01 13.89
CA ALA A 73 -22.78 -5.18 13.36
C ALA A 73 -21.67 -4.79 12.35
N ILE A 74 -21.87 -3.73 11.56
CA ILE A 74 -20.84 -3.16 10.68
C ILE A 74 -19.67 -2.63 11.50
N TYR A 75 -19.94 -1.91 12.60
CA TYR A 75 -18.88 -1.44 13.49
C TYR A 75 -18.05 -2.60 14.05
N TRP A 76 -18.71 -3.66 14.52
CA TRP A 76 -18.03 -4.88 14.98
C TRP A 76 -17.19 -5.53 13.87
N ALA A 77 -17.72 -5.65 12.66
CA ALA A 77 -17.01 -6.26 11.53
C ALA A 77 -15.76 -5.45 11.14
N ILE A 78 -15.85 -4.11 11.11
CA ILE A 78 -14.70 -3.25 10.81
C ILE A 78 -13.60 -3.44 11.84
N VAL A 79 -13.95 -3.43 13.14
CA VAL A 79 -12.98 -3.61 14.22
C VAL A 79 -12.34 -4.99 14.10
N THR A 80 -13.15 -6.06 13.99
CA THR A 80 -12.67 -7.45 13.94
C THR A 80 -11.75 -7.70 12.75
N ILE A 81 -12.11 -7.22 11.55
CA ILE A 81 -11.30 -7.41 10.34
C ILE A 81 -9.99 -6.62 10.42
N THR A 82 -10.00 -5.42 11.01
CA THR A 82 -8.82 -4.54 11.02
C THR A 82 -7.85 -4.87 12.16
N SER A 83 -8.36 -5.18 13.36
CA SER A 83 -7.54 -5.43 14.55
C SER A 83 -7.26 -6.91 14.76
N GLY A 84 -8.08 -7.81 14.22
CA GLY A 84 -8.06 -9.24 14.54
C GLY A 84 -8.69 -9.60 15.88
N TYR A 85 -9.12 -8.61 16.68
CA TYR A 85 -9.78 -8.80 17.96
C TYR A 85 -11.15 -8.11 17.94
N GLY A 86 -12.21 -8.90 18.12
CA GLY A 86 -13.57 -8.38 18.24
C GLY A 86 -13.72 -7.56 19.52
N ASN A 87 -14.47 -6.46 19.45
CA ASN A 87 -14.79 -5.65 20.64
C ASN A 87 -15.93 -6.27 21.47
N ILE A 88 -16.71 -7.17 20.88
CA ILE A 88 -17.82 -7.89 21.49
C ILE A 88 -17.69 -9.36 21.09
N GLU A 89 -17.82 -10.25 22.07
CA GLU A 89 -17.79 -11.69 21.85
C GLU A 89 -19.22 -12.23 21.61
N PRO A 90 -19.43 -13.08 20.59
CA PRO A 90 -20.71 -13.73 20.35
C PRO A 90 -21.05 -14.71 21.49
N VAL A 91 -22.33 -14.87 21.81
CA VAL A 91 -22.79 -15.84 22.84
C VAL A 91 -23.41 -17.09 22.24
N THR A 92 -23.76 -17.06 20.95
CA THR A 92 -24.32 -18.19 20.23
C THR A 92 -23.21 -18.96 19.51
N LYS A 93 -23.39 -20.27 19.38
CA LYS A 93 -22.47 -21.13 18.60
C LYS A 93 -22.37 -20.70 17.13
N GLY A 94 -23.46 -20.15 16.58
CA GLY A 94 -23.47 -19.60 15.21
C GLY A 94 -22.59 -18.35 15.10
N GLY A 95 -22.72 -17.44 16.07
CA GLY A 95 -21.89 -16.25 16.18
C GLY A 95 -20.41 -16.56 16.36
N GLU A 96 -20.06 -17.55 17.19
CA GLU A 96 -18.66 -18.01 17.37
C GLU A 96 -18.01 -18.43 16.05
N VAL A 97 -18.71 -19.22 15.23
CA VAL A 97 -18.22 -19.63 13.91
C VAL A 97 -18.03 -18.42 12.98
N VAL A 98 -19.00 -17.50 12.97
CA VAL A 98 -18.90 -16.26 12.18
C VAL A 98 -17.73 -15.40 12.63
N ALA A 99 -17.50 -15.28 13.94
CA ALA A 99 -16.37 -14.52 14.49
C ALA A 99 -15.02 -15.14 14.10
N LEU A 100 -14.89 -16.46 14.17
CA LEU A 100 -13.67 -17.17 13.73
C LEU A 100 -13.39 -16.94 12.24
N LEU A 101 -14.40 -17.09 11.37
CA LEU A 101 -14.26 -16.85 9.94
C LEU A 101 -13.92 -15.40 9.62
N THR A 102 -14.55 -14.46 10.33
CA THR A 102 -14.30 -13.01 10.16
C THR A 102 -12.89 -12.63 10.60
N GLY A 103 -12.40 -13.20 11.71
CA GLY A 103 -11.03 -13.01 12.18
C GLY A 103 -10.00 -13.53 11.17
N PHE A 104 -10.23 -14.72 10.60
CA PHE A 104 -9.39 -15.26 9.53
C PHE A 104 -9.38 -14.38 8.27
N LEU A 105 -10.55 -13.86 7.87
CA LEU A 105 -10.66 -12.89 6.78
C LEU A 105 -9.87 -11.60 7.07
N GLY A 106 -9.85 -11.13 8.32
CA GLY A 106 -9.04 -10.01 8.76
C GLY A 106 -7.55 -10.21 8.50
N VAL A 107 -7.01 -11.38 8.89
CA VAL A 107 -5.60 -11.72 8.63
C VAL A 107 -5.30 -11.78 7.13
N CYS A 108 -6.19 -12.40 6.34
CA CYS A 108 -6.05 -12.44 4.89
C CYS A 108 -6.03 -11.03 4.28
N MET A 109 -6.88 -10.14 4.79
CA MET A 109 -6.98 -8.77 4.30
C MET A 109 -5.74 -7.94 4.64
N ALA A 110 -5.17 -8.12 5.83
CA ALA A 110 -3.89 -7.52 6.21
C ALA A 110 -2.77 -7.99 5.28
N ALA A 111 -2.72 -9.29 4.94
CA ALA A 111 -1.74 -9.82 3.99
C ALA A 111 -1.88 -9.21 2.58
N ILE A 112 -3.11 -8.99 2.10
CA ILE A 112 -3.37 -8.31 0.82
C ILE A 112 -2.85 -6.87 0.84
N MET A 113 -3.10 -6.12 1.93
CA MET A 113 -2.57 -4.75 2.09
C MET A 113 -1.06 -4.71 2.03
N THR A 114 -0.39 -5.58 2.79
CA THR A 114 1.07 -5.69 2.76
C THR A 114 1.57 -6.07 1.36
N GLY A 115 0.90 -7.00 0.68
CA GLY A 115 1.24 -7.43 -0.68
C GLY A 115 1.13 -6.30 -1.70
N ILE A 116 0.08 -5.48 -1.64
CA ILE A 116 -0.12 -4.33 -2.53
C ILE A 116 0.96 -3.26 -2.31
N VAL A 117 1.29 -2.96 -1.06
CA VAL A 117 2.37 -2.02 -0.73
C VAL A 117 3.71 -2.56 -1.24
N ALA A 118 4.01 -3.83 -0.99
CA ALA A 118 5.23 -4.46 -1.48
C ALA A 118 5.33 -4.43 -3.02
N SER A 119 4.24 -4.74 -3.72
CA SER A 119 4.21 -4.68 -5.19
C SER A 119 4.35 -3.25 -5.69
N ALA A 120 3.75 -2.27 -5.03
CA ALA A 120 3.89 -0.85 -5.37
C ALA A 120 5.36 -0.40 -5.31
N PHE A 121 6.05 -0.73 -4.22
CA PHE A 121 7.48 -0.43 -4.06
C PHE A 121 8.33 -1.16 -5.09
N ALA A 122 8.07 -2.45 -5.33
CA ALA A 122 8.78 -3.24 -6.33
C ALA A 122 8.59 -2.69 -7.75
N ASN A 123 7.37 -2.31 -8.11
CA ASN A 123 7.04 -1.70 -9.40
C ASN A 123 7.73 -0.35 -9.58
N GLN A 124 7.75 0.49 -8.53
CA GLN A 124 8.43 1.79 -8.58
C GLN A 124 9.95 1.63 -8.75
N LEU A 125 10.57 0.68 -8.04
CA LEU A 125 12.00 0.38 -8.18
C LEU A 125 12.32 -0.18 -9.58
N SER A 126 11.49 -1.09 -10.08
CA SER A 126 11.63 -1.66 -11.42
C SER A 126 11.53 -0.59 -12.51
N ARG A 127 10.59 0.37 -12.38
CA ARG A 127 10.47 1.52 -13.29
C ARG A 127 11.72 2.39 -13.29
N LYS A 128 12.30 2.70 -12.13
CA LYS A 128 13.55 3.47 -12.02
C LYS A 128 14.72 2.74 -12.70
N LYS A 129 14.87 1.43 -12.45
CA LYS A 129 15.90 0.60 -13.09
C LYS A 129 15.73 0.55 -14.62
N SER A 130 14.50 0.37 -15.10
CA SER A 130 14.20 0.34 -16.53
C SER A 130 14.50 1.68 -17.22
N ALA A 131 14.18 2.81 -16.59
CA ALA A 131 14.50 4.13 -17.10
C ALA A 131 16.01 4.38 -17.20
N TYR A 132 16.77 3.96 -16.19
CA TYR A 132 18.24 4.04 -16.22
C TYR A 132 18.83 3.16 -17.33
N GLN A 133 18.37 1.91 -17.46
CA GLN A 133 18.84 1.00 -18.51
C GLN A 133 18.54 1.53 -19.92
N ALA A 134 17.39 2.18 -20.13
CA ALA A 134 17.03 2.76 -21.42
C ALA A 134 18.01 3.90 -21.80
N GLN A 135 18.30 4.81 -20.85
CA GLN A 135 19.29 5.87 -21.05
C GLN A 135 20.69 5.29 -21.27
N LEU A 136 21.07 4.30 -20.47
CA LEU A 136 22.39 3.66 -20.59
C LEU A 136 22.60 3.03 -21.97
N ARG A 137 21.57 2.36 -22.50
CA ARG A 137 21.63 1.79 -23.86
C ARG A 137 21.76 2.86 -24.93
N GLN A 138 21.07 3.99 -24.78
CA GLN A 138 21.14 5.10 -25.73
C GLN A 138 22.55 5.69 -25.77
N VAL A 139 23.16 5.92 -24.60
CA VAL A 139 24.53 6.44 -24.47
C VAL A 139 25.60 5.45 -24.96
N LEU A 140 25.31 4.15 -24.95
CA LEU A 140 26.24 3.13 -25.46
C LEU A 140 26.03 2.84 -26.97
N ALA A 141 24.98 3.36 -27.59
CA ALA A 141 24.60 3.01 -28.96
C ALA A 141 25.55 3.59 -30.02
N ASP A 142 26.15 4.75 -29.76
CA ASP A 142 27.13 5.40 -30.63
C ASP A 142 28.58 4.94 -30.35
N GLY A 143 28.78 4.14 -29.29
CA GLY A 143 30.08 3.61 -28.88
C GLY A 143 31.02 4.62 -28.24
N VAL A 144 30.61 5.89 -28.06
CA VAL A 144 31.45 6.96 -27.52
C VAL A 144 30.70 7.70 -26.44
N VAL A 145 31.03 7.38 -25.18
CA VAL A 145 30.42 8.07 -24.03
C VAL A 145 31.08 9.43 -23.84
N SER A 146 30.37 10.51 -24.16
CA SER A 146 30.82 11.90 -23.93
C SER A 146 30.86 12.23 -22.43
N ASP A 147 31.65 13.23 -22.05
CA ASP A 147 31.72 13.65 -20.64
C ASP A 147 30.37 14.21 -20.12
N ALA A 148 29.58 14.84 -21.00
CA ALA A 148 28.23 15.30 -20.67
C ALA A 148 27.27 14.13 -20.35
N GLU A 149 27.39 13.01 -21.07
CA GLU A 149 26.57 11.81 -20.83
C GLU A 149 27.01 11.07 -19.57
N ARG A 150 28.31 11.04 -19.28
CA ARG A 150 28.83 10.50 -18.00
C ARG A 150 28.22 11.24 -16.81
N ASP A 151 28.18 12.57 -16.87
CA ASP A 151 27.59 13.38 -15.80
C ASP A 151 26.07 13.15 -15.69
N THR A 152 25.39 12.99 -16.81
CA THR A 152 23.96 12.67 -16.85
C THR A 152 23.68 11.32 -16.17
N LEU A 153 24.44 10.28 -16.51
CA LEU A 153 24.33 8.96 -15.90
C LEU A 153 24.65 8.97 -14.41
N LYS A 154 25.66 9.73 -13.96
CA LYS A 154 25.97 9.91 -12.53
C LYS A 154 24.83 10.61 -11.79
N ARG A 155 24.22 11.64 -12.38
CA ARG A 155 23.06 12.33 -11.78
C ARG A 155 21.87 11.40 -11.65
N LEU A 156 21.56 10.62 -12.68
CA LEU A 156 20.50 9.61 -12.66
C LEU A 156 20.77 8.50 -11.64
N GLN A 157 22.01 8.03 -11.53
CA GLN A 157 22.43 7.05 -10.53
C GLN A 157 22.19 7.59 -9.12
N ALA A 158 22.61 8.82 -8.83
CA ALA A 158 22.39 9.48 -7.54
C ALA A 158 20.89 9.71 -7.27
N GLN A 159 20.14 10.15 -8.27
CA GLN A 159 18.69 10.40 -8.16
C GLN A 159 17.92 9.11 -7.87
N PHE A 160 18.27 8.00 -8.51
CA PHE A 160 17.63 6.71 -8.30
C PHE A 160 18.22 5.89 -7.16
N ARG A 161 19.27 6.40 -6.49
CA ARG A 161 20.00 5.73 -5.41
C ARG A 161 20.45 4.31 -5.80
N LEU A 162 20.94 4.16 -7.03
CA LEU A 162 21.46 2.88 -7.54
C LEU A 162 22.87 2.65 -6.99
N SER A 163 23.14 1.44 -6.51
CA SER A 163 24.49 1.07 -6.06
C SER A 163 25.44 0.91 -7.25
N ASP A 164 26.74 1.13 -7.03
CA ASP A 164 27.76 0.97 -8.07
C ASP A 164 27.76 -0.45 -8.66
N LYS A 165 27.50 -1.45 -7.81
CA LYS A 165 27.38 -2.86 -8.23
C LYS A 165 26.18 -3.10 -9.15
N GLU A 166 25.04 -2.44 -8.91
CA GLU A 166 23.88 -2.52 -9.80
C GLU A 166 24.16 -1.86 -11.14
N VAL A 167 24.86 -0.73 -11.16
CA VAL A 167 25.24 -0.04 -12.40
C VAL A 167 26.21 -0.89 -13.23
N GLN A 168 27.23 -1.48 -12.60
CA GLN A 168 28.17 -2.38 -13.27
C GLN A 168 27.46 -3.58 -13.91
N ASN A 169 26.56 -4.24 -13.17
CA ASN A 169 25.76 -5.33 -13.73
C ASN A 169 24.92 -4.90 -14.95
N MET A 170 24.39 -3.66 -14.95
CA MET A 170 23.62 -3.12 -16.07
C MET A 170 24.51 -2.79 -17.28
N LEU A 171 25.73 -2.29 -17.05
CA LEU A 171 26.75 -2.04 -18.06
C LEU A 171 27.17 -3.35 -18.76
N ASP A 172 27.50 -4.37 -17.97
CA ASP A 172 27.89 -5.69 -18.48
C ASP A 172 26.78 -6.31 -19.35
N GLN A 173 25.53 -6.22 -18.90
CA GLN A 173 24.37 -6.68 -19.67
C GLN A 173 24.15 -5.89 -20.96
N ALA A 174 24.39 -4.58 -20.97
CA ALA A 174 24.25 -3.75 -22.15
C ALA A 174 25.34 -4.04 -23.18
N GLN A 175 26.60 -4.14 -22.75
CA GLN A 175 27.74 -4.44 -23.61
C GLN A 175 27.69 -5.89 -24.16
N GLY A 176 27.25 -6.86 -23.34
CA GLY A 176 27.07 -8.24 -23.78
C GLY A 176 26.00 -8.42 -24.86
N LYS A 177 24.99 -7.53 -24.92
CA LYS A 177 23.99 -7.51 -25.99
C LYS A 177 24.47 -6.82 -27.27
N LEU A 178 25.41 -5.89 -27.18
CA LEU A 178 25.98 -5.18 -28.33
C LEU A 178 27.04 -6.01 -29.07
N LYS A 179 27.64 -7.01 -28.41
CA LYS A 179 28.61 -7.95 -29.00
C LYS A 179 27.99 -9.16 -29.72
N LYS A 180 26.67 -9.35 -29.63
CA LYS A 180 25.92 -10.40 -30.35
C LYS A 180 25.19 -9.79 -31.52
#